data_AF-A0A350YYM7-F1
#
_entry.id   AF-A0A350YYM7-F1
#
_cell.length_a   1.000
_cell.length_b   1.000
_cell.length_c   1.000
_cell.angle_alpha   90.00
_cell.angle_beta   90.00
_cell.angle_gamma   90.00
#
_symmetry.space_group_name_H-M   'P 1'
#
loop_
_entity.id
_entity.type
_entity.pdbx_description
1 polymer ?
#
loop_
_entity_poly.entity_id
_entity_poly.type
_entity_poly.pdbx_seq_one_letter_code
_entity_poly.pdbx_strand_id
1 'polypeptide(L)'
;MALKFFHLPSAKRFNVPYRFYDPDKEEREERERLIREEMGITETPDPDKPFKPNLKGQFRQAMGRASKSAEDARRSSQWRLIILIISLSLIAYFFFYR
;
A
#
# COMPACT_ATOMS: atom_id res chain seq x y z
N MET A 1 41.52 27.46 -39.52
CA MET A 1 40.62 26.35 -39.14
C MET A 1 41.10 25.81 -37.80
N ALA A 2 40.68 26.43 -36.69
CA ALA A 2 41.19 26.11 -35.36
C ALA A 2 40.41 24.92 -34.79
N LEU A 3 41.15 23.90 -34.37
CA LEU A 3 40.68 22.59 -33.96
C LEU A 3 39.83 22.67 -32.68
N LYS A 4 38.55 22.29 -32.78
CA LYS A 4 37.59 22.18 -31.66
C LYS A 4 37.86 20.95 -30.78
N PHE A 5 39.07 20.76 -30.25
CA PHE A 5 39.39 19.61 -29.38
C PHE A 5 39.09 19.82 -27.89
N PHE A 6 38.70 21.03 -27.47
CA PHE A 6 38.43 21.34 -26.05
C PHE A 6 36.96 21.61 -25.74
N HIS A 7 36.02 21.10 -26.56
CA HIS A 7 34.60 21.24 -26.23
C HIS A 7 34.13 20.08 -25.36
N LEU A 8 34.10 20.30 -24.04
CA LEU A 8 33.41 19.39 -23.13
C LEU A 8 31.90 19.70 -23.19
N PRO A 9 31.04 18.75 -23.62
CA PRO A 9 29.61 18.95 -23.61
C PRO A 9 29.13 19.16 -22.17
N SER A 10 28.37 20.22 -21.93
CA SER A 10 27.77 20.46 -20.62
C SER A 10 26.72 19.37 -20.35
N ALA A 11 26.75 18.78 -19.16
CA ALA A 11 25.75 17.80 -18.75
C ALA A 11 24.35 18.43 -18.81
N LYS A 12 23.36 17.68 -19.31
CA LYS A 12 21.95 18.09 -19.26
C LYS A 12 21.58 18.34 -17.79
N ARG A 13 21.33 19.60 -17.45
CA ARG A 13 20.81 19.97 -16.13
C ARG A 13 19.30 19.73 -16.15
N PHE A 14 18.82 18.87 -15.27
CA PHE A 14 17.39 18.73 -15.05
C PHE A 14 16.93 19.90 -14.19
N ASN A 15 16.11 20.79 -14.78
CA ASN A 15 15.40 21.79 -14.00
C ASN A 15 14.17 21.12 -13.39
N VAL A 16 14.31 20.57 -12.19
CA VAL A 16 13.16 20.09 -11.42
C VAL A 16 12.66 21.29 -10.60
N PRO A 17 11.53 21.92 -10.96
CA PRO A 17 10.97 22.98 -10.13
C PRO A 17 10.66 22.40 -8.75
N TYR A 18 11.02 23.14 -7.69
CA TYR A 18 10.61 22.79 -6.33
C TYR A 18 9.08 22.85 -6.26
N ARG A 19 8.43 21.68 -6.35
CA ARG A 19 7.01 21.56 -6.08
C ARG A 19 6.87 21.38 -4.57
N PHE A 20 6.29 22.36 -3.90
CA PHE A 20 5.91 22.22 -2.51
C PHE A 20 4.86 21.09 -2.43
N TYR A 21 5.21 20.02 -1.73
CA TYR A 21 4.32 18.87 -1.52
C TYR A 21 3.32 19.25 -0.44
N ASP A 22 2.06 19.39 -0.85
CA ASP A 22 0.94 19.65 0.05
C ASP A 22 0.04 18.39 0.06
N PRO A 23 0.03 17.61 1.15
CA PRO A 23 -0.70 16.34 1.21
C PRO A 23 -2.22 16.54 1.08
N ASP A 24 -2.77 17.63 1.63
CA ASP A 24 -4.21 17.89 1.62
C ASP A 24 -4.71 18.21 0.21
N LYS A 25 -3.86 18.85 -0.60
CA LYS A 25 -4.18 19.16 -1.99
C LYS A 25 -4.19 17.91 -2.87
N GLU A 26 -3.20 17.02 -2.70
CA GLU A 26 -3.14 15.77 -3.47
C GLU A 26 -4.32 14.84 -3.15
N GLU A 27 -4.69 14.69 -1.88
CA GLU A 27 -5.85 13.87 -1.49
C GLU A 27 -7.17 14.41 -2.07
N ARG A 28 -7.36 15.74 -2.09
CA ARG A 28 -8.54 16.37 -2.69
C ARG A 28 -8.58 16.15 -4.20
N GLU A 29 -7.46 16.38 -4.88
CA GLU A 29 -7.35 16.14 -6.33
C GLU A 29 -7.60 14.67 -6.67
N GLU A 30 -7.09 13.72 -5.88
CA GLU A 30 -7.34 12.28 -6.07
C GLU A 30 -8.83 11.95 -5.93
N ARG A 31 -9.51 12.48 -4.90
CA ARG A 31 -10.96 12.27 -4.71
C ARG A 31 -11.78 12.89 -5.84
N GLU A 32 -11.47 14.11 -6.22
CA GLU A 32 -12.15 14.77 -7.34
C GLU A 32 -11.93 14.02 -8.65
N ARG A 33 -10.74 13.48 -8.90
CA ARG A 33 -10.44 12.67 -10.09
C ARG A 33 -11.23 11.36 -10.11
N LEU A 34 -11.31 10.65 -8.99
CA LEU A 34 -12.12 9.43 -8.86
C LEU A 34 -13.60 9.70 -9.16
N ILE A 35 -14.17 10.76 -8.56
CA ILE A 35 -15.57 11.15 -8.78
C ILE A 35 -15.79 11.57 -10.25
N ARG A 36 -14.83 12.28 -10.85
CA ARG A 36 -14.92 12.69 -12.26
C ARG A 36 -14.87 11.49 -13.22
N GLU A 37 -14.09 10.46 -12.92
CA GLU A 37 -14.04 9.20 -13.68
C GLU A 37 -15.34 8.40 -13.54
N GLU A 38 -15.88 8.29 -12.33
CA GLU A 38 -17.18 7.66 -12.07
C GLU A 38 -18.33 8.37 -12.81
N MET A 39 -18.25 9.70 -12.92
CA MET A 39 -19.24 10.54 -13.61
C MET A 39 -19.04 10.62 -15.12
N GLY A 40 -17.96 10.04 -15.67
CA GLY A 40 -17.69 10.02 -17.11
C GLY A 40 -17.42 11.39 -17.74
N ILE A 41 -17.11 12.42 -16.94
CA ILE A 41 -16.87 13.79 -17.43
C ILE A 41 -15.42 13.89 -17.89
N THR A 42 -15.19 13.57 -19.17
CA THR A 42 -13.87 13.67 -19.81
C THR A 42 -13.65 15.09 -20.33
N GLU A 43 -13.41 16.05 -19.43
CA GLU A 43 -12.84 17.33 -19.88
C GLU A 43 -11.37 17.12 -20.21
N THR A 44 -11.11 16.90 -21.50
CA THR A 44 -9.82 16.66 -22.18
C THR A 44 -9.26 15.24 -22.05
N PRO A 45 -9.60 14.34 -23.00
CA PRO A 45 -8.90 13.08 -23.15
C PRO A 45 -7.64 13.30 -23.99
N ASP A 46 -6.48 13.14 -23.37
CA ASP A 46 -5.40 12.41 -24.05
C ASP A 46 -5.88 10.94 -23.96
N PRO A 47 -6.46 10.34 -25.02
CA PRO A 47 -7.12 9.03 -24.96
C PRO A 47 -6.17 7.88 -24.60
N ASP A 48 -4.86 8.13 -24.64
CA ASP A 48 -3.80 7.14 -24.41
C ASP A 48 -3.30 7.06 -22.96
N LYS A 49 -3.87 7.82 -22.02
CA LYS A 49 -3.44 7.80 -20.61
C LYS A 49 -4.56 7.29 -19.70
N PRO A 50 -4.70 5.96 -19.54
CA PRO A 50 -5.57 5.42 -18.50
C PRO A 50 -5.12 5.91 -17.12
N PHE A 51 -6.09 6.12 -16.24
CA PHE A 51 -5.88 6.49 -14.85
C PHE A 51 -4.86 5.55 -14.19
N LYS A 52 -3.80 6.13 -13.62
CA LYS A 52 -2.84 5.40 -12.81
C LYS A 52 -3.04 5.82 -11.36
N PRO A 53 -3.62 4.97 -10.49
CA PRO A 53 -3.74 5.27 -9.09
C PRO A 53 -2.36 5.50 -8.48
N ASN A 54 -2.27 6.45 -7.55
CA ASN A 54 -1.03 6.77 -6.87
C ASN A 54 -0.63 5.61 -5.94
N LEU A 55 0.34 4.81 -6.38
CA LEU A 55 0.85 3.64 -5.64
C LEU A 55 1.77 4.05 -4.47
N LYS A 56 2.14 5.33 -4.38
CA LYS A 56 3.12 5.82 -3.40
C LYS A 56 2.47 5.91 -2.02
N GLY A 57 2.77 4.94 -1.15
CA GLY A 57 2.34 4.91 0.25
C GLY A 57 1.24 3.90 0.59
N GLN A 58 0.49 3.40 -0.41
CA GLN A 58 -0.55 2.38 -0.19
C GLN A 58 0.02 1.06 0.38
N PHE A 59 1.25 0.70 0.01
CA PHE A 59 1.91 -0.51 0.53
C PHE A 59 2.12 -0.47 2.05
N ARG A 60 2.39 0.70 2.64
CA ARG A 60 2.55 0.83 4.12
C ARG A 60 1.21 0.66 4.84
N GLN A 61 0.14 1.18 4.25
CA GLN A 61 -1.21 1.08 4.84
C GLN A 61 -1.76 -0.36 4.76
N ALA A 62 -1.51 -1.07 3.66
CA ALA A 62 -1.87 -2.48 3.51
C ALA A 62 -1.11 -3.38 4.49
N MET A 63 0.21 -3.13 4.67
CA MET A 63 1.05 -3.91 5.58
C MET A 63 0.64 -3.75 7.05
N GLY A 64 0.24 -2.55 7.48
CA GLY A 64 -0.24 -2.31 8.84
C GLY A 64 -1.60 -2.94 9.18
N ARG A 65 -2.40 -3.31 8.17
CA ARG A 65 -3.64 -4.10 8.35
C ARG A 65 -3.35 -5.60 8.44
N ALA A 66 -2.39 -6.10 7.66
CA ALA A 66 -1.98 -7.50 7.70
C ALA A 66 -1.35 -7.89 9.06
N SER A 67 -0.60 -6.98 9.69
CA SER A 67 0.00 -7.24 11.01
C SER A 67 -1.05 -7.44 12.12
N LYS A 68 -2.14 -6.66 12.11
CA LYS A 68 -3.25 -6.83 13.07
C LYS A 68 -3.96 -8.18 12.91
N SER A 69 -4.15 -8.62 11.67
CA SER A 69 -4.74 -9.94 11.39
C SER A 69 -3.88 -11.10 11.91
N ALA A 70 -2.55 -10.95 11.97
CA ALA A 70 -1.66 -11.98 12.49
C ALA A 70 -1.75 -12.11 14.02
N GLU A 71 -1.93 -11.00 14.74
CA GLU A 71 -2.11 -11.00 16.19
C GLU A 71 -3.46 -11.61 16.59
N ASP A 72 -4.54 -11.23 15.90
CA ASP A 72 -5.87 -11.80 16.13
C ASP A 72 -5.91 -13.31 15.81
N ALA A 73 -5.26 -13.73 14.73
CA ALA A 73 -5.12 -15.15 14.40
C ALA A 73 -4.36 -15.93 15.50
N ARG A 74 -3.26 -15.37 16.03
CA ARG A 74 -2.52 -15.97 17.15
C ARG A 74 -3.37 -16.15 18.40
N ARG A 75 -4.18 -15.14 18.76
CA ARG A 75 -5.04 -15.19 19.96
C ARG A 75 -6.13 -16.26 19.84
N SER A 76 -6.74 -16.41 18.66
CA SER A 76 -7.74 -17.45 18.42
C SER A 76 -7.15 -18.87 18.49
N SER A 77 -5.90 -19.05 18.06
CA SER A 77 -5.20 -20.33 18.09
C SER A 77 -4.85 -20.79 19.51
N GLN A 78 -4.54 -19.87 20.42
CA GLN A 78 -4.25 -20.19 21.82
C GLN A 78 -5.47 -20.75 22.55
N TRP A 79 -6.65 -20.17 22.32
CA TRP A 79 -7.90 -20.69 22.88
C TRP A 79 -8.25 -22.08 22.37
N ARG A 80 -8.02 -22.36 21.07
CA ARG A 80 -8.19 -23.71 20.51
C ARG A 80 -7.30 -24.75 21.20
N LEU A 81 -6.04 -24.42 21.47
CA LEU A 81 -5.12 -25.31 22.20
C LEU A 81 -5.58 -25.59 23.62
N ILE A 82 -6.03 -24.56 24.35
CA ILE A 82 -6.54 -24.72 25.72
C ILE A 82 -7.76 -25.65 25.75
N ILE A 83 -8.72 -25.44 24.84
CA ILE A 83 -9.92 -26.28 24.75
C ILE A 83 -9.55 -27.74 24.45
N LEU A 84 -8.58 -27.96 23.56
CA LEU A 84 -8.11 -29.30 23.19
C LEU A 84 -7.42 -30.01 24.36
N ILE A 85 -6.62 -29.29 25.15
CA ILE A 85 -5.96 -29.86 26.34
C ILE A 85 -7.02 -30.22 27.39
N ILE A 86 -7.97 -29.32 27.68
CA ILE A 86 -9.03 -29.58 28.66
C ILE A 86 -9.88 -30.77 28.24
N SER A 87 -10.26 -30.87 26.96
CA SER A 87 -11.06 -32.00 26.48
C SER A 87 -10.31 -33.33 26.56
N LEU A 88 -9.03 -33.37 26.16
CA LEU A 88 -8.21 -34.57 26.32
C LEU A 88 -8.04 -34.96 27.80
N SER A 89 -7.79 -33.99 28.68
CA SER A 89 -7.66 -34.25 30.12
C SER A 89 -8.94 -34.79 30.74
N LEU A 90 -10.11 -34.28 30.34
CA LEU A 90 -11.40 -34.79 30.81
C LEU A 90 -11.65 -36.22 30.32
N ILE A 91 -11.36 -36.52 29.06
CA ILE A 91 -11.49 -37.88 28.51
C ILE A 91 -10.55 -38.83 29.25
N ALA A 92 -9.28 -38.46 29.42
CA ALA A 92 -8.31 -39.28 30.14
C ALA A 92 -8.74 -39.49 31.60
N TYR A 93 -9.22 -38.45 32.28
CA TYR A 93 -9.74 -38.57 33.64
C TYR A 93 -10.90 -39.56 33.71
N PHE A 94 -11.90 -39.45 32.83
CA PHE A 94 -13.03 -40.38 32.79
C PHE A 94 -12.63 -41.82 32.45
N PHE A 95 -11.54 -42.02 31.70
CA PHE A 95 -11.08 -43.35 31.30
C PHE A 95 -10.19 -44.03 32.35
N PHE A 96 -9.43 -43.25 33.14
CA PHE A 96 -8.50 -43.76 34.15
C PHE A 96 -9.08 -43.79 35.58
N TYR A 97 -10.05 -42.92 35.89
CA TYR A 97 -10.66 -42.81 37.23
C TYR A 97 -12.08 -43.41 37.32
N ARG A 98 -12.54 -44.08 36.27
CA ARG A 98 -13.70 -44.99 36.27
C ARG A 98 -13.21 -46.42 36.19
#